data_AF-A0A830BU44-F1
#
_entry.id   AF-A0A830BU44-F1
#
_cell.length_a   1.000
_cell.length_b   1.000
_cell.length_c   1.000
_cell.angle_alpha   90.00
_cell.angle_beta   90.00
_cell.angle_gamma   90.00
#
_symmetry.space_group_name_H-M   'P 1'
#
loop_
_entity.id
_entity.type
_entity.pdbx_description
1 polymer ?
#
loop_
_entity_poly.entity_id
_entity_poly.type
_entity_poly.pdbx_seq_one_letter_code
_entity_poly.pdbx_strand_id
1 'polypeptide(L)'
;MSNHIDVNIALGFGYHDETDDYKIVRILSLPVEEDVAKNKVEVYSLTENFWKDVEADYYPWELFDARSEIVVNESIHWKAIYQDTYEYIFVILSSHLVEEVFQQLCVPKYLCDGEDLMKYVGVYKGSLSLFVFPLVDQDPWDEKRYLWVMREYAGHGSWAKVHSVTISPGVVNPHTFTQNDEIVHDNGDDESVVYHFDTNITRVLIGREDQAFLDLVTYVGHAWGLKCTKRWCMSYLFKIVFRVFCSNA
;
A
#
# COMPACT_ATOMS: atom_id res chain seq x y z
N MET A 1 31.05 10.12 18.28
CA MET A 1 29.66 9.71 18.46
C MET A 1 28.86 10.46 17.41
N SER A 2 28.55 9.78 16.31
CA SER A 2 27.68 10.33 15.26
C SER A 2 26.26 10.17 15.74
N ASN A 3 25.57 11.26 16.09
CA ASN A 3 24.12 11.25 16.27
C ASN A 3 23.52 11.10 14.87
N HIS A 4 23.36 9.87 14.41
CA HIS A 4 22.52 9.61 13.25
C HIS A 4 21.09 9.92 13.67
N ILE A 5 20.56 10.99 13.10
CA ILE A 5 19.14 11.30 13.17
C ILE A 5 18.47 10.34 12.20
N ASP A 6 17.78 9.32 12.72
CA ASP A 6 17.03 8.37 11.89
C ASP A 6 15.77 9.06 11.37
N VAL A 7 15.87 9.62 10.15
CA VAL A 7 14.72 10.14 9.40
C VAL A 7 14.07 8.96 8.69
N ASN A 8 12.82 8.63 9.04
CA ASN A 8 12.04 7.66 8.28
C ASN A 8 11.44 8.36 7.04
N ILE A 9 11.52 7.70 5.89
CA ILE A 9 11.06 8.24 4.60
C ILE A 9 10.04 7.28 4.02
N ALA A 10 8.82 7.78 3.80
CA ALA A 10 7.81 7.11 3.01
C ALA A 10 7.65 7.81 1.66
N LEU A 11 7.61 7.01 0.59
CA LEU A 11 7.40 7.49 -0.77
C LEU A 11 6.05 7.03 -1.29
N GLY A 12 5.40 7.83 -2.11
CA GLY A 12 4.21 7.45 -2.86
C GLY A 12 4.34 7.84 -4.31
N PHE A 13 3.77 7.02 -5.18
CA PHE A 13 3.87 7.18 -6.62
C PHE A 13 2.49 7.15 -7.25
N GLY A 14 2.20 8.14 -8.09
CA GLY A 14 0.95 8.21 -8.82
C GLY A 14 1.11 8.89 -10.18
N TYR A 15 0.20 8.54 -11.08
CA TYR A 15 0.08 9.17 -12.39
C TYR A 15 -1.33 9.75 -12.49
N HIS A 16 -1.40 11.02 -12.86
CA HIS A 16 -2.65 11.73 -13.05
C HIS A 16 -2.96 11.82 -14.56
N ASP A 17 -4.01 11.11 -14.98
CA ASP A 17 -4.32 10.89 -16.39
C ASP A 17 -4.65 12.21 -17.12
N GLU A 18 -5.35 13.17 -16.49
CA GLU A 18 -5.77 14.41 -17.16
C GLU A 18 -4.65 15.41 -17.39
N THR A 19 -3.70 15.51 -16.45
CA THR A 19 -2.55 16.42 -16.56
C THR A 19 -1.34 15.75 -17.22
N ASP A 20 -1.43 14.47 -17.57
CA ASP A 20 -0.33 13.64 -18.08
C ASP A 20 0.95 13.77 -17.21
N ASP A 21 0.76 13.77 -15.89
CA ASP A 21 1.84 14.04 -14.94
C ASP A 21 2.09 12.87 -13.99
N TYR A 22 3.37 12.55 -13.80
CA TYR A 22 3.82 11.63 -12.78
C TYR A 22 4.21 12.42 -11.54
N LYS A 23 3.64 12.04 -10.40
CA LYS A 23 3.93 12.68 -9.13
C LYS A 23 4.54 11.70 -8.15
N ILE A 24 5.47 12.23 -7.35
CA ILE A 24 6.09 11.52 -6.25
C ILE A 24 5.79 12.31 -5.00
N VAL A 25 5.15 11.67 -4.03
CA VAL A 25 4.97 12.22 -2.69
C VAL A 25 6.06 11.66 -1.79
N ARG A 26 6.76 12.53 -1.06
CA ARG A 26 7.75 12.16 -0.07
C ARG A 26 7.30 12.67 1.29
N ILE A 27 7.19 11.77 2.25
CA ILE A 27 6.83 12.07 3.64
C ILE A 27 8.06 11.75 4.49
N LEU A 28 8.59 12.76 5.16
CA LEU A 28 9.74 12.67 6.05
C LEU A 28 9.23 12.76 7.49
N SER A 29 9.38 11.66 8.24
CA SER A 29 9.13 11.68 9.68
C SER A 29 10.36 12.27 10.36
N LEU A 30 10.22 13.52 10.81
CA LEU A 30 11.29 14.22 11.50
C LEU A 30 11.29 13.84 12.99
N PRO A 31 12.47 13.94 13.65
CA PRO A 31 12.56 13.71 15.08
C PRO A 31 11.61 14.62 15.85
N VAL A 32 11.20 14.15 17.02
CA VAL A 32 10.41 14.94 17.96
C VAL A 32 11.23 16.15 18.39
N GLU A 33 10.84 17.34 17.93
CA GLU A 33 11.28 18.61 18.49
C GLU A 33 10.16 19.15 19.38
N GLU A 34 10.48 19.50 20.63
CA GLU A 34 9.53 20.12 21.58
C GLU A 34 8.23 19.30 21.78
N ASP A 35 8.35 17.97 21.87
CA ASP A 35 7.24 17.02 22.03
C ASP A 35 6.23 16.97 20.87
N VAL A 36 6.55 17.53 19.69
CA VAL A 36 5.72 17.46 18.49
C VAL A 36 6.50 16.78 17.36
N ALA A 37 6.16 15.52 17.06
CA ALA A 37 6.63 14.89 15.81
C ALA A 37 6.02 15.64 14.62
N LYS A 38 6.89 16.06 13.70
CA LYS A 38 6.48 16.77 12.48
C LYS A 38 6.77 15.90 11.27
N ASN A 39 5.76 15.69 10.44
CA ASN A 39 5.97 15.14 9.11
C ASN A 39 6.18 16.29 8.13
N LYS A 40 7.31 16.29 7.41
CA LYS A 40 7.48 17.17 6.24
C LYS A 40 6.98 16.42 5.02
N VAL A 41 6.12 17.07 4.24
CA VAL A 41 5.62 16.51 2.99
C VAL A 41 6.13 17.33 1.82
N GLU A 42 6.63 16.63 0.81
CA GLU A 42 7.08 17.21 -0.44
C GLU A 42 6.47 16.45 -1.62
N VAL A 43 6.10 17.17 -2.67
CA VAL A 43 5.57 16.60 -3.91
C VAL A 43 6.49 16.99 -5.06
N TYR A 44 6.97 16.00 -5.80
CA TYR A 44 7.64 16.21 -7.08
C TYR A 44 6.63 16.02 -8.21
N SER A 45 6.65 16.92 -9.17
CA SER A 45 5.96 16.77 -10.44
C SER A 45 6.98 16.56 -11.55
N LEU A 46 6.76 15.57 -12.42
CA LEU A 46 7.63 15.31 -13.56
C LEU A 46 7.50 16.38 -14.63
N THR A 47 6.27 16.86 -14.87
CA THR A 47 6.01 17.93 -15.83
C THR A 47 6.61 19.26 -15.39
N GLU A 48 6.54 19.58 -14.10
CA GLU A 48 7.13 20.80 -13.53
C GLU A 48 8.65 20.66 -13.27
N ASN A 49 9.12 19.43 -13.06
CA ASN A 49 10.51 19.07 -12.77
C ASN A 49 11.08 19.76 -11.50
N PHE A 50 10.28 19.92 -10.46
CA PHE A 50 10.76 20.39 -9.15
C PHE A 50 9.96 19.78 -7.99
N TRP A 51 10.56 19.82 -6.79
CA TRP A 51 9.93 19.47 -5.53
C TRP A 51 9.29 20.69 -4.90
N LYS A 52 8.08 20.55 -4.38
CA LYS A 52 7.39 21.57 -3.60
C LYS A 52 6.98 21.07 -2.24
N ASP A 53 7.08 21.95 -1.26
CA ASP A 53 6.60 21.69 0.10
C ASP A 53 5.07 21.77 0.10
N VAL A 54 4.43 20.82 0.77
CA VAL A 54 2.98 20.77 0.95
C VAL A 54 2.66 20.89 2.42
N GLU A 55 1.73 21.78 2.75
CA GLU A 55 1.19 21.87 4.10
C GLU A 55 0.30 20.65 4.36
N ALA A 56 0.62 19.90 5.41
CA ALA A 56 -0.20 18.81 5.91
C ALA A 56 -0.61 19.13 7.36
N ASP A 57 -1.82 18.73 7.73
CA ASP A 57 -2.26 18.86 9.12
C ASP A 57 -1.26 18.16 10.05
N TYR A 58 -0.93 18.82 11.16
CA TYR A 58 0.06 18.34 12.11
C TYR A 58 -0.47 17.11 12.87
N TYR A 59 -0.29 15.95 12.29
CA TYR A 59 -0.38 14.68 12.98
C TYR A 59 0.98 13.97 12.93
N PRO A 60 1.45 13.42 14.07
CA PRO A 60 2.67 12.63 14.12
C PRO A 60 2.39 11.23 13.57
N TRP A 61 2.09 11.14 12.27
CA TRP A 61 1.91 9.87 11.59
C TRP A 61 3.23 9.09 11.56
N GLU A 62 3.15 7.83 11.93
CA GLU A 62 4.18 6.83 11.64
C GLU A 62 3.66 5.94 10.51
N LEU A 63 4.43 5.88 9.42
CA LEU A 63 4.08 5.11 8.23
C LEU A 63 4.77 3.74 8.26
N PHE A 64 4.00 2.71 7.91
CA PHE A 64 4.52 1.33 7.90
C PHE A 64 5.27 0.98 6.61
N ASP A 65 4.85 1.57 5.49
CA ASP A 65 5.38 1.23 4.18
C ASP A 65 6.32 2.34 3.68
N ALA A 66 7.57 1.99 3.41
CA ALA A 66 8.53 2.91 2.81
C ALA A 66 8.11 3.36 1.39
N ARG A 67 7.21 2.62 0.73
CA ARG A 67 6.71 2.91 -0.61
C ARG A 67 5.23 2.57 -0.72
N SER A 68 4.48 3.43 -1.39
CA SER A 68 3.11 3.17 -1.82
C SER A 68 2.94 3.37 -3.32
N GLU A 69 2.27 2.42 -3.95
CA GLU A 69 1.77 2.47 -5.32
C GLU A 69 0.23 2.33 -5.34
N ILE A 70 -0.44 2.54 -4.18
CA ILE A 70 -1.88 2.31 -4.01
C ILE A 70 -2.64 3.57 -4.42
N VAL A 71 -3.11 3.61 -5.67
CA VAL A 71 -3.82 4.76 -6.25
C VAL A 71 -5.30 4.44 -6.48
N VAL A 72 -6.18 5.21 -5.85
CA VAL A 72 -7.65 5.16 -6.00
C VAL A 72 -8.19 6.58 -5.94
N ASN A 73 -9.17 6.94 -6.77
CA ASN A 73 -9.76 8.29 -6.77
C ASN A 73 -8.67 9.40 -6.79
N GLU A 74 -7.73 9.24 -7.73
CA GLU A 74 -6.62 10.18 -7.96
C GLU A 74 -5.77 10.50 -6.73
N SER A 75 -5.79 9.61 -5.72
CA SER A 75 -5.08 9.78 -4.47
C SER A 75 -4.15 8.59 -4.23
N ILE A 76 -2.95 8.84 -3.72
CA ILE A 76 -2.05 7.80 -3.22
C ILE A 76 -2.40 7.49 -1.78
N HIS A 77 -2.30 6.22 -1.35
CA HIS A 77 -2.70 5.77 -0.01
C HIS A 77 -1.59 5.08 0.75
N TRP A 78 -1.47 5.30 2.05
CA TRP A 78 -0.51 4.61 2.90
C TRP A 78 -1.17 4.04 4.15
N LYS A 79 -0.62 2.96 4.68
CA LYS A 79 -0.87 2.55 6.05
C LYS A 79 -0.13 3.51 6.99
N ALA A 80 -0.84 4.08 7.94
CA ALA A 80 -0.26 4.90 8.99
C ALA A 80 -0.90 4.59 10.34
N ILE A 81 -0.18 4.88 11.41
CA ILE A 81 -0.74 5.05 12.75
C ILE A 81 -0.47 6.47 13.23
N TYR A 82 -1.30 6.95 14.14
CA TYR A 82 -0.96 8.09 14.98
C TYR A 82 -1.25 7.73 16.43
N GLN A 83 -0.55 8.37 17.36
CA GLN A 83 -0.77 8.21 18.78
C GLN A 83 -1.81 9.22 19.26
N ASP A 84 -2.94 8.72 19.76
CA ASP A 84 -3.94 9.51 20.49
C ASP A 84 -3.83 9.24 21.99
N THR A 85 -3.16 10.14 22.70
CA THR A 85 -2.93 10.11 24.15
C THR A 85 -2.24 8.83 24.65
N TYR A 86 -2.96 7.70 24.70
CA TYR A 86 -2.49 6.39 25.16
C TYR A 86 -2.71 5.26 24.14
N GLU A 87 -3.38 5.52 23.01
CA GLU A 87 -3.72 4.51 22.01
C GLU A 87 -3.10 4.80 20.65
N TYR A 88 -2.64 3.75 19.96
CA TYR A 88 -2.21 3.84 18.56
C TYR A 88 -3.39 3.55 17.66
N ILE A 89 -3.77 4.53 16.84
CA ILE A 89 -4.94 4.43 15.96
C ILE A 89 -4.45 4.20 14.53
N PHE A 90 -4.83 3.07 13.95
CA PHE A 90 -4.57 2.76 12.54
C PHE A 90 -5.50 3.57 11.63
N VAL A 91 -4.92 4.21 10.62
CA VAL A 91 -5.63 4.97 9.60
C VAL A 91 -5.05 4.66 8.22
N ILE A 92 -5.83 4.98 7.18
CA ILE A 92 -5.30 5.06 5.82
C ILE A 92 -5.12 6.54 5.51
N LEU A 93 -3.87 6.97 5.36
CA LEU A 93 -3.56 8.31 4.89
C LEU A 93 -3.73 8.34 3.38
N SER A 94 -4.31 9.41 2.84
CA SER A 94 -4.29 9.66 1.40
C SER A 94 -3.83 11.06 1.04
N SER A 95 -3.24 11.20 -0.14
CA SER A 95 -2.76 12.45 -0.72
C SER A 95 -3.28 12.57 -2.14
N HIS A 96 -4.06 13.61 -2.42
CA HIS A 96 -4.62 13.86 -3.73
C HIS A 96 -3.54 14.32 -4.71
N LEU A 97 -3.46 13.71 -5.89
CA LEU A 97 -2.38 14.00 -6.86
C LEU A 97 -2.45 15.44 -7.40
N VAL A 98 -3.64 15.99 -7.59
CA VAL A 98 -3.84 17.36 -8.12
C VAL A 98 -3.94 18.41 -7.01
N GLU A 99 -4.94 18.26 -6.13
CA GLU A 99 -5.20 19.22 -5.05
C GLU A 99 -4.10 19.25 -4.00
N GLU A 100 -3.29 18.18 -3.91
CA GLU A 100 -2.17 18.06 -2.98
C GLU A 100 -2.59 18.19 -1.51
N VAL A 101 -3.84 17.86 -1.24
CA VAL A 101 -4.42 17.82 0.10
C VAL A 101 -4.24 16.42 0.69
N PHE A 102 -3.94 16.38 1.99
CA PHE A 102 -3.88 15.16 2.78
C PHE A 102 -5.18 14.94 3.53
N GLN A 103 -5.60 13.68 3.61
CA GLN A 103 -6.78 13.30 4.39
C GLN A 103 -6.56 11.95 5.06
N GLN A 104 -7.19 11.78 6.21
CA GLN A 104 -7.27 10.50 6.90
C GLN A 104 -8.59 9.83 6.52
N LEU A 105 -8.51 8.61 6.00
CA LEU A 105 -9.69 7.82 5.68
C LEU A 105 -10.05 6.92 6.86
N CYS A 106 -11.35 6.84 7.17
CA CYS A 106 -11.87 5.87 8.11
C CYS A 106 -11.56 4.45 7.65
N VAL A 107 -11.29 3.56 8.60
CA VAL A 107 -11.08 2.12 8.38
C VAL A 107 -12.34 1.34 8.81
N PRO A 108 -12.57 0.11 8.30
CA PRO A 108 -13.68 -0.72 8.77
C PRO A 108 -13.51 -1.08 10.25
N LYS A 109 -14.57 -1.55 10.89
CA LYS A 109 -14.53 -2.11 12.25
C LYS A 109 -13.90 -3.50 12.28
N TYR A 110 -12.67 -3.62 11.77
CA TYR A 110 -11.96 -4.88 11.63
C TYR A 110 -11.54 -5.49 12.99
N LEU A 111 -11.50 -4.70 14.07
CA LEU A 111 -11.22 -5.22 15.41
C LEU A 111 -12.28 -6.24 15.88
N CYS A 112 -13.48 -6.23 15.29
CA CYS A 112 -14.48 -7.27 15.53
C CYS A 112 -14.16 -8.61 14.85
N ASP A 113 -13.11 -8.67 14.02
CA ASP A 113 -12.73 -9.85 13.24
C ASP A 113 -11.68 -10.73 13.93
N GLY A 114 -11.04 -10.24 15.00
CA GLY A 114 -10.01 -10.96 15.76
C GLY A 114 -9.04 -10.03 16.48
N GLU A 115 -8.14 -10.63 17.26
CA GLU A 115 -7.03 -9.95 17.93
C GLU A 115 -5.74 -10.07 17.09
N ASP A 116 -4.76 -9.18 17.31
CA ASP A 116 -3.43 -9.24 16.68
C ASP A 116 -3.42 -9.40 15.14
N LEU A 117 -4.40 -8.78 14.47
CA LEU A 117 -4.53 -8.87 13.02
C LEU A 117 -3.47 -8.03 12.29
N MET A 118 -2.86 -8.59 11.26
CA MET A 118 -2.09 -7.88 10.25
C MET A 118 -3.03 -7.20 9.24
N LYS A 119 -2.52 -6.13 8.62
CA LYS A 119 -3.29 -5.27 7.71
C LYS A 119 -2.55 -5.10 6.39
N TYR A 120 -3.20 -5.47 5.30
CA TYR A 120 -2.77 -5.15 3.95
C TYR A 120 -3.78 -4.22 3.30
N VAL A 121 -3.32 -3.03 2.92
CA VAL A 121 -4.11 -2.08 2.14
C VAL A 121 -3.75 -2.28 0.68
N GLY A 122 -4.75 -2.34 -0.19
CA GLY A 122 -4.54 -2.53 -1.62
C GLY A 122 -5.73 -2.06 -2.45
N VAL A 123 -5.64 -2.28 -3.76
CA VAL A 123 -6.73 -1.98 -4.69
C VAL A 123 -7.39 -3.27 -5.13
N TYR A 124 -8.67 -3.44 -4.83
CA TYR A 124 -9.46 -4.58 -5.25
C TYR A 124 -10.59 -4.10 -6.16
N LYS A 125 -10.57 -4.55 -7.42
CA LYS A 125 -11.54 -4.18 -8.47
C LYS A 125 -11.78 -2.67 -8.59
N GLY A 126 -10.70 -1.89 -8.48
CA GLY A 126 -10.72 -0.42 -8.59
C GLY A 126 -11.11 0.33 -7.32
N SER A 127 -11.47 -0.37 -6.25
CA SER A 127 -11.81 0.23 -4.95
C SER A 127 -10.68 0.03 -3.94
N LEU A 128 -10.57 0.96 -2.99
CA LEU A 128 -9.67 0.81 -1.86
C LEU A 128 -10.13 -0.37 -1.00
N SER A 129 -9.20 -1.18 -0.54
CA SER A 129 -9.47 -2.40 0.20
C SER A 129 -8.54 -2.58 1.39
N LEU A 130 -9.03 -3.29 2.40
CA LEU A 130 -8.27 -3.69 3.58
C LEU A 130 -8.45 -5.20 3.76
N PHE A 131 -7.36 -5.94 3.59
CA PHE A 131 -7.29 -7.35 3.90
C PHE A 131 -6.67 -7.55 5.27
N VAL A 132 -7.42 -8.16 6.17
CA VAL A 132 -6.99 -8.44 7.54
C VAL A 132 -6.81 -9.94 7.72
N PHE A 133 -5.70 -10.31 8.33
CA PHE A 133 -5.28 -11.69 8.52
C PHE A 133 -4.48 -11.85 9.81
N PRO A 134 -4.50 -13.03 10.45
CA PRO A 134 -3.75 -13.25 11.69
C PRO A 134 -2.24 -13.18 11.48
N LEU A 135 -1.51 -12.83 12.54
CA LEU A 135 -0.05 -12.94 12.57
C LEU A 135 0.38 -14.43 12.51
N VAL A 136 1.44 -14.71 11.75
CA VAL A 136 1.85 -16.08 11.35
C VAL A 136 2.34 -16.94 12.54
N ASP A 137 2.78 -16.32 13.64
CA ASP A 137 3.49 -17.00 14.74
C ASP A 137 2.59 -17.82 15.70
N GLN A 138 1.27 -17.88 15.48
CA GLN A 138 0.30 -18.51 16.42
C GLN A 138 -0.46 -19.74 15.86
N ASP A 139 0.15 -20.52 14.98
CA ASP A 139 -0.47 -21.73 14.39
C ASP A 139 -1.86 -21.48 13.72
N PRO A 140 -1.97 -20.56 12.73
CA PRO A 140 -3.21 -19.90 12.32
C PRO A 140 -3.90 -20.56 11.10
N TRP A 141 -3.79 -21.88 10.96
CA TRP A 141 -4.20 -22.59 9.74
C TRP A 141 -5.71 -22.55 9.49
N ASP A 142 -6.52 -22.45 10.57
CA ASP A 142 -7.98 -22.44 10.49
C ASP A 142 -8.60 -21.05 10.71
N GLU A 143 -7.78 -20.02 10.95
CA GLU A 143 -8.30 -18.69 11.23
C GLU A 143 -8.77 -17.96 9.96
N LYS A 144 -9.88 -17.26 10.11
CA LYS A 144 -10.51 -16.53 9.02
C LYS A 144 -9.74 -15.26 8.70
N ARG A 145 -9.66 -14.96 7.42
CA ARG A 145 -9.12 -13.74 6.84
C ARG A 145 -10.26 -13.01 6.16
N TYR A 146 -10.24 -11.68 6.21
CA TYR A 146 -11.37 -10.88 5.76
C TYR A 146 -10.90 -9.80 4.79
N LEU A 147 -11.56 -9.75 3.62
CA LEU A 147 -11.39 -8.64 2.69
C LEU A 147 -12.53 -7.64 2.90
N TRP A 148 -12.15 -6.43 3.25
CA TRP A 148 -13.04 -5.26 3.31
C TRP A 148 -12.79 -4.38 2.09
N VAL A 149 -13.86 -3.85 1.51
CA VAL A 149 -13.81 -2.95 0.35
C VAL A 149 -14.60 -1.69 0.65
N MET A 150 -13.99 -0.54 0.38
CA MET A 150 -14.63 0.77 0.48
C MET A 150 -15.59 0.94 -0.70
N ARG A 151 -16.89 1.02 -0.43
CA ARG A 151 -17.93 1.15 -1.46
C ARG A 151 -18.02 2.57 -2.02
N GLU A 152 -17.92 3.55 -1.13
CA GLU A 152 -17.96 4.97 -1.46
C GLU A 152 -16.69 5.61 -0.91
N TYR A 153 -15.92 6.23 -1.80
CA TYR A 153 -14.62 6.81 -1.46
C TYR A 153 -14.79 7.90 -0.39
N ALA A 154 -13.99 7.84 0.67
CA ALA A 154 -14.05 8.72 1.84
C ALA A 154 -15.41 8.78 2.58
N GLY A 155 -16.36 7.91 2.25
CA GLY A 155 -17.67 7.84 2.92
C GLY A 155 -17.58 7.19 4.31
N HIS A 156 -18.10 7.87 5.34
CA HIS A 156 -18.22 7.27 6.67
C HIS A 156 -19.11 6.03 6.64
N GLY A 157 -18.59 4.89 7.10
CA GLY A 157 -19.33 3.63 7.13
C GLY A 157 -19.50 2.94 5.76
N SER A 158 -18.76 3.37 4.73
CA SER A 158 -18.88 2.81 3.38
C SER A 158 -18.16 1.47 3.18
N TRP A 159 -17.49 0.93 4.21
CA TRP A 159 -16.78 -0.33 4.11
C TRP A 159 -17.71 -1.54 4.20
N ALA A 160 -17.54 -2.47 3.27
CA ALA A 160 -18.25 -3.75 3.29
C ALA A 160 -17.25 -4.91 3.29
N LYS A 161 -17.51 -5.90 4.14
CA LYS A 161 -16.81 -7.20 4.08
C LYS A 161 -17.31 -7.97 2.86
N VAL A 162 -16.42 -8.29 1.93
CA VAL A 162 -16.76 -8.98 0.68
C VAL A 162 -16.33 -10.44 0.66
N HIS A 163 -15.23 -10.77 1.35
CA HIS A 163 -14.73 -12.14 1.46
C HIS A 163 -14.43 -12.50 2.91
N SER A 164 -14.65 -13.77 3.24
CA SER A 164 -14.26 -14.41 4.49
C SER A 164 -13.71 -15.79 4.17
N VAL A 165 -12.40 -15.95 4.24
CA VAL A 165 -11.69 -17.12 3.70
C VAL A 165 -10.70 -17.70 4.70
N THR A 166 -10.42 -18.99 4.55
CA THR A 166 -9.34 -19.68 5.26
C THR A 166 -8.30 -20.07 4.23
N ILE A 167 -7.06 -19.59 4.40
CA ILE A 167 -5.95 -19.78 3.46
C ILE A 167 -4.85 -20.57 4.15
N SER A 168 -4.44 -21.68 3.52
CA SER A 168 -3.37 -22.57 3.96
C SER A 168 -2.40 -22.82 2.79
N PRO A 169 -1.06 -22.75 2.98
CA PRO A 169 -0.33 -22.48 4.23
C PRO A 169 -0.21 -20.97 4.53
N GLY A 170 -1.12 -20.43 5.34
CA GLY A 170 -1.06 -19.04 5.84
C GLY A 170 -1.06 -17.93 4.79
N VAL A 171 -0.93 -16.68 5.26
CA VAL A 171 -0.61 -15.51 4.43
C VAL A 171 0.50 -14.76 5.14
N VAL A 172 1.66 -14.59 4.51
CA VAL A 172 2.83 -13.90 5.10
C VAL A 172 2.93 -12.49 4.53
N ASN A 173 3.18 -12.38 3.23
CA ASN A 173 3.34 -11.09 2.53
C ASN A 173 2.34 -10.97 1.40
N PRO A 174 1.17 -10.33 1.60
CA PRO A 174 0.28 -10.03 0.50
C PRO A 174 0.90 -9.01 -0.47
N HIS A 175 0.86 -9.31 -1.76
CA HIS A 175 1.45 -8.49 -2.81
C HIS A 175 0.40 -7.65 -3.53
N THR A 176 -0.69 -8.28 -4.00
CA THR A 176 -1.73 -7.61 -4.79
C THR A 176 -3.00 -8.44 -4.91
N PHE A 177 -4.10 -7.79 -5.31
CA PHE A 177 -5.32 -8.46 -5.76
C PHE A 177 -5.39 -8.49 -7.29
N THR A 178 -5.94 -9.58 -7.82
CA THR A 178 -6.19 -9.72 -9.26
C THR A 178 -7.63 -9.31 -9.60
N GLN A 179 -7.91 -9.15 -10.89
CA GLN A 179 -9.27 -8.92 -11.38
C GLN A 179 -10.18 -10.16 -11.24
N ASN A 180 -9.59 -11.35 -11.07
CA ASN A 180 -10.31 -12.63 -11.02
C ASN A 180 -10.58 -13.09 -9.59
N ASP A 181 -10.78 -12.17 -8.65
CA ASP A 181 -11.05 -12.53 -7.25
C ASP A 181 -9.92 -13.37 -6.63
N GLU A 182 -8.67 -13.02 -6.94
CA GLU A 182 -7.50 -13.68 -6.36
C GLU A 182 -6.62 -12.72 -5.57
N ILE A 183 -5.86 -13.26 -4.63
CA ILE A 183 -4.78 -12.57 -3.93
C ILE A 183 -3.45 -13.28 -4.19
N VAL A 184 -2.45 -12.50 -4.58
CA VAL A 184 -1.07 -12.95 -4.71
C VAL A 184 -0.35 -12.66 -3.40
N HIS A 185 0.30 -13.65 -2.80
CA HIS A 185 1.00 -13.50 -1.53
C HIS A 185 2.12 -14.53 -1.38
N ASP A 186 3.07 -14.27 -0.48
CA ASP A 186 3.99 -15.30 -0.01
C ASP A 186 3.32 -16.13 1.09
N ASN A 187 3.47 -17.44 1.01
CA ASN A 187 2.94 -18.41 1.97
C ASN A 187 3.98 -18.73 3.06
N GLY A 188 3.61 -19.57 4.04
CA GLY A 188 4.48 -19.96 5.14
C GLY A 188 5.73 -20.77 4.73
N ASP A 189 5.77 -21.25 3.49
CA ASP A 189 6.88 -22.02 2.91
C ASP A 189 7.78 -21.14 2.02
N ASP A 190 7.68 -19.81 2.13
CA ASP A 190 8.40 -18.82 1.31
C ASP A 190 8.13 -18.93 -0.21
N GLU A 191 7.01 -19.54 -0.60
CA GLU A 191 6.56 -19.62 -1.99
C GLU A 191 5.56 -18.50 -2.30
N SER A 192 5.73 -17.86 -3.47
CA SER A 192 4.70 -16.96 -3.98
C SER A 192 3.55 -17.76 -4.57
N VAL A 193 2.34 -17.52 -4.07
CA VAL A 193 1.14 -18.26 -4.48
C VAL A 193 0.02 -17.30 -4.88
N VAL A 194 -0.91 -17.80 -5.69
CA VAL A 194 -2.18 -17.16 -6.01
C VAL A 194 -3.30 -17.94 -5.36
N TYR A 195 -4.13 -17.27 -4.57
CA TYR A 195 -5.31 -17.86 -3.96
C TYR A 195 -6.58 -17.21 -4.51
N HIS A 196 -7.52 -18.02 -5.00
CA HIS A 196 -8.82 -17.54 -5.48
C HIS A 196 -9.87 -17.59 -4.37
N PHE A 197 -10.49 -16.44 -4.07
CA PHE A 197 -11.42 -16.27 -2.95
C PHE A 197 -12.69 -17.13 -3.05
N ASP A 198 -13.28 -17.25 -4.24
CA ASP A 198 -14.53 -18.02 -4.39
C ASP A 198 -14.30 -19.54 -4.49
N THR A 199 -13.28 -19.98 -5.25
CA THR A 199 -13.05 -21.41 -5.47
C THR A 199 -12.19 -22.05 -4.38
N ASN A 200 -11.57 -21.26 -3.51
CA ASN A 200 -10.59 -21.69 -2.51
C ASN A 200 -9.42 -22.49 -3.12
N ILE A 201 -9.02 -22.15 -4.36
CA ILE A 201 -7.92 -22.83 -5.05
C ILE A 201 -6.66 -21.99 -4.87
N THR A 202 -5.60 -22.64 -4.39
CA THR A 202 -4.24 -22.09 -4.35
C THR A 202 -3.43 -22.64 -5.52
N ARG A 203 -2.63 -21.78 -6.17
CA ARG A 203 -1.67 -22.16 -7.22
C ARG A 203 -0.31 -21.55 -6.90
N VAL A 204 0.75 -22.33 -7.00
CA VAL A 204 2.12 -21.83 -6.84
C VAL A 204 2.54 -21.09 -8.11
N LEU A 205 3.03 -19.86 -7.95
CA LEU A 205 3.82 -19.16 -8.96
C LEU A 205 5.26 -19.63 -8.74
N ILE A 206 5.89 -20.23 -9.76
CA ILE A 206 7.12 -21.03 -9.64
C ILE A 206 8.19 -20.37 -8.73
N GLY A 207 8.84 -21.22 -7.91
CA GLY A 207 9.71 -20.83 -6.79
C GLY A 207 10.94 -19.99 -7.13
N ARG A 208 11.47 -19.35 -6.08
CA ARG A 208 12.41 -18.21 -6.00
C ARG A 208 13.75 -18.28 -6.76
N GLU A 209 14.04 -19.32 -7.54
CA GLU A 209 15.30 -19.41 -8.29
C GLU A 209 15.24 -18.85 -9.71
N ASP A 210 14.05 -18.66 -10.30
CA ASP A 210 13.91 -17.98 -11.58
C ASP A 210 12.76 -16.95 -11.53
N GLN A 211 13.04 -15.70 -11.92
CA GLN A 211 12.04 -14.72 -12.38
C GLN A 211 11.07 -14.01 -11.39
N ALA A 212 11.32 -14.01 -10.08
CA ALA A 212 10.41 -13.39 -9.09
C ALA A 212 9.99 -11.90 -9.33
N PHE A 213 10.67 -11.14 -10.18
CA PHE A 213 10.25 -9.78 -10.57
C PHE A 213 9.59 -9.69 -11.95
N LEU A 214 9.96 -10.59 -12.87
CA LEU A 214 9.41 -10.61 -14.23
C LEU A 214 8.04 -11.28 -14.26
N ASP A 215 7.79 -12.27 -13.41
CA ASP A 215 6.54 -13.04 -13.48
C ASP A 215 5.35 -12.34 -12.83
N LEU A 216 5.55 -11.55 -11.75
CA LEU A 216 4.48 -10.69 -11.22
C LEU A 216 4.05 -9.67 -12.28
N VAL A 217 5.00 -9.09 -12.99
CA VAL A 217 4.75 -8.11 -14.06
C VAL A 217 4.05 -8.78 -15.25
N THR A 218 4.47 -9.99 -15.62
CA THR A 218 3.89 -10.74 -16.75
C THR A 218 2.49 -11.24 -16.42
N TYR A 219 2.27 -11.75 -15.20
CA TYR A 219 0.96 -12.18 -14.71
C TYR A 219 -0.01 -11.02 -14.55
N VAL A 220 0.44 -9.88 -13.99
CA VAL A 220 -0.35 -8.64 -13.96
C VAL A 220 -0.61 -8.13 -15.39
N GLY A 221 0.34 -8.22 -16.31
CA GLY A 221 0.11 -7.87 -17.71
C GLY A 221 -0.97 -8.73 -18.39
N HIS A 222 -0.95 -10.04 -18.14
CA HIS A 222 -1.92 -11.01 -18.68
C HIS A 222 -3.31 -10.90 -18.03
N ALA A 223 -3.39 -10.73 -16.70
CA ALA A 223 -4.64 -10.64 -15.96
C ALA A 223 -5.45 -9.37 -16.28
N TRP A 224 -4.79 -8.32 -16.77
CA TRP A 224 -5.43 -7.05 -17.12
C TRP A 224 -5.70 -6.89 -18.63
N GLY A 225 -5.32 -7.85 -19.48
CA GLY A 225 -5.58 -7.79 -20.92
C GLY A 225 -4.96 -6.56 -21.62
N LEU A 226 -3.81 -6.07 -21.15
CA LEU A 226 -3.25 -4.78 -21.57
C LEU A 226 -2.27 -4.94 -22.74
N LYS A 227 -2.55 -4.28 -23.86
CA LYS A 227 -1.50 -3.84 -24.79
C LYS A 227 -0.65 -2.80 -24.08
N CYS A 228 0.66 -2.82 -24.29
CA CYS A 228 1.64 -1.88 -23.73
C CYS A 228 1.17 -0.41 -23.91
N THR A 229 0.48 0.14 -22.91
CA THR A 229 0.10 1.55 -22.84
C THR A 229 1.19 2.32 -22.09
N LYS A 230 1.44 3.57 -22.48
CA LYS A 230 2.46 4.49 -21.92
C LYS A 230 2.62 4.44 -20.39
N ARG A 231 1.52 4.16 -19.67
CA ARG A 231 1.41 3.99 -18.21
C ARG A 231 2.42 3.01 -17.58
N TRP A 232 2.80 1.93 -18.27
CA TRP A 232 3.68 0.87 -17.71
C TRP A 232 5.16 0.97 -18.09
N CYS A 233 5.50 1.48 -19.28
CA CYS A 233 6.91 1.64 -19.66
C CYS A 233 7.65 2.61 -18.71
N MET A 234 6.95 3.63 -18.20
CA MET A 234 7.53 4.64 -17.32
C MET A 234 7.61 4.19 -15.86
N SER A 235 6.69 3.39 -15.32
CA SER A 235 6.84 2.83 -13.96
C SER A 235 8.05 1.89 -13.85
N TYR A 236 8.31 1.12 -14.93
CA TYR A 236 9.51 0.29 -15.07
C TYR A 236 10.81 1.10 -15.17
N LEU A 237 10.80 2.15 -16.00
CA LEU A 237 11.93 3.08 -16.12
C LEU A 237 12.17 3.84 -14.82
N PHE A 238 11.12 4.23 -14.08
CA PHE A 238 11.25 4.92 -12.80
C PHE A 238 11.84 4.04 -11.71
N LYS A 239 11.51 2.74 -11.64
CA LYS A 239 12.18 1.79 -10.73
C LYS A 239 13.71 1.69 -10.99
N ILE A 240 14.15 1.88 -12.24
CA ILE A 240 15.57 1.93 -12.62
C ILE A 240 16.18 3.31 -12.34
N VAL A 241 15.48 4.39 -12.68
CA VAL A 241 15.91 5.78 -12.50
C VAL A 241 16.00 6.16 -11.01
N PHE A 242 15.17 5.59 -10.13
CA PHE A 242 15.22 5.82 -8.68
C PHE A 242 16.54 5.43 -8.03
N ARG A 243 17.22 4.39 -8.56
CA ARG A 243 18.53 3.98 -8.05
C ARG A 243 19.60 5.06 -8.27
N VAL A 244 19.38 5.97 -9.23
CA VAL A 244 20.27 7.05 -9.61
C VAL A 244 19.93 8.37 -8.89
N PHE A 245 18.65 8.63 -8.59
CA PHE A 245 18.24 9.89 -7.94
C PHE A 245 18.21 9.84 -6.41
N CYS A 246 18.02 8.68 -5.78
CA CYS A 246 18.06 8.55 -4.31
C CYS A 246 19.47 8.39 -3.72
N SER A 247 20.51 8.29 -4.55
CA SER A 247 21.91 8.10 -4.10
C SER A 247 22.71 9.41 -3.99
N ASN A 248 22.09 10.57 -4.28
CA ASN A 248 22.73 11.89 -4.25
C ASN A 248 21.91 12.95 -3.48
N ALA A 249 21.31 12.58 -2.35
CA ALA A 249 20.74 13.53 -1.38
C ALA A 249 21.34 13.28 0.00
#